data_AF-A0A920VRQ5-F1
#
_entry.id   AF-A0A920VRQ5-F1
#
_cell.length_a   1.000
_cell.length_b   1.000
_cell.length_c   1.000
_cell.angle_alpha   90.00
_cell.angle_beta   90.00
_cell.angle_gamma   90.00
#
_symmetry.space_group_name_H-M   'P 1'
#
loop_
_entity.id
_entity.type
_entity.pdbx_description
1 polymer ?
#
loop_
_entity_poly.entity_id
_entity_poly.type
_entity_poly.pdbx_seq_one_letter_code
_entity_poly.pdbx_strand_id
1 'polypeptide(L)' 'MMATMLVDVDHLLADPIYDPGRCSIGFHPLHEPLVMPLYFLLLIHPKTRIVGIGLVVHMVLDSMDCQFTNGVWFL' A
#
# COMPACT_ATOMS: atom_id res chain seq x y z
N MET A 1 6.59 13.24 0.24
CA MET A 1 6.69 11.93 0.91
C MET A 1 5.54 11.74 1.87
N MET A 2 5.39 12.48 2.97
CA MET A 2 4.25 12.28 3.89
C MET A 2 2.85 12.31 3.24
N ALA A 3 2.64 13.12 2.20
CA ALA A 3 1.36 13.18 1.49
C ALA A 3 0.94 11.85 0.82
N THR A 4 1.86 10.92 0.55
CA THR A 4 1.51 9.62 -0.04
C THR A 4 0.86 8.66 0.96
N MET A 5 0.91 8.96 2.27
CA MET A 5 0.13 8.24 3.29
C MET A 5 -1.39 8.45 3.13
N LEU A 6 -1.80 9.38 2.25
CA LEU A 6 -3.22 9.56 1.91
C LEU A 6 -3.80 8.35 1.14
N VAL A 7 -2.95 7.43 0.67
CA VAL A 7 -3.39 6.17 0.06
C VAL A 7 -4.26 5.35 1.03
N ASP A 8 -3.96 5.39 2.34
CA ASP A 8 -4.66 4.68 3.43
C ASP A 8 -6.11 5.12 3.62
N VAL A 9 -6.55 6.18 2.96
CA VAL A 9 -7.98 6.56 2.94
C VAL A 9 -8.83 5.41 2.37
N ASP A 10 -8.23 4.50 1.57
CA ASP A 10 -8.90 3.29 1.10
C ASP A 10 -9.22 2.28 2.21
N HIS A 11 -8.65 2.40 3.42
CA HIS A 11 -9.07 1.62 4.60
C HIS A 11 -10.55 1.83 4.93
N LEU A 12 -11.12 3.00 4.59
CA LEU A 12 -12.55 3.28 4.78
C LEU A 12 -13.44 2.42 3.88
N LEU A 13 -12.88 1.80 2.84
CA LEU A 13 -13.56 0.89 1.93
C LEU A 13 -13.39 -0.58 2.32
N ALA A 14 -12.66 -0.86 3.40
CA ALA A 14 -12.40 -2.21 3.89
C ALA A 14 -13.53 -2.72 4.80
N ASP A 15 -13.75 -4.03 4.82
CA ASP A 15 -14.67 -4.67 5.78
C ASP A 15 -13.98 -5.85 6.49
N PRO A 16 -13.63 -5.74 7.79
CA PRO A 16 -13.89 -4.60 8.67
C PRO A 16 -13.00 -3.38 8.40
N ILE A 17 -13.52 -2.17 8.69
CA ILE A 17 -12.80 -0.90 8.52
C ILE A 17 -11.52 -0.85 9.38
N TYR A 18 -11.55 -1.38 10.60
CA TYR A 18 -10.40 -1.45 11.50
C TYR A 18 -10.26 -2.85 12.11
N ASP A 19 -9.08 -3.44 11.95
CA ASP A 19 -8.65 -4.67 12.60
C ASP A 19 -7.11 -4.56 12.79
N PRO A 20 -6.60 -4.58 14.04
CA PRO A 20 -5.17 -4.44 14.30
C PRO A 20 -4.34 -5.67 13.88
N GLY A 21 -4.98 -6.81 13.62
CA GLY A 21 -4.31 -8.05 13.21
C GLY A 21 -4.31 -8.30 11.71
N ARG A 22 -5.00 -7.50 10.88
CA ARG A 22 -5.11 -7.77 9.45
C ARG A 22 -3.83 -7.46 8.70
N CYS A 23 -3.60 -8.18 7.59
CA CYS A 23 -2.65 -7.75 6.58
C CYS A 23 -3.31 -6.72 5.65
N SER A 24 -2.68 -5.56 5.42
CA SER A 24 -3.18 -4.52 4.50
C SER A 24 -3.09 -4.93 3.03
N ILE A 25 -2.02 -5.63 2.65
CA ILE A 25 -1.76 -5.98 1.26
C ILE A 25 -2.74 -7.04 0.76
N GLY A 26 -3.47 -6.71 -0.30
CA GLY A 26 -4.53 -7.57 -0.86
C GLY A 26 -5.88 -7.45 -0.15
N PHE A 27 -5.99 -6.60 0.87
CA PHE A 27 -7.23 -6.38 1.62
C PHE A 27 -7.94 -5.07 1.23
N HIS A 28 -7.18 -4.01 0.95
CA HIS A 28 -7.73 -2.71 0.56
C HIS A 28 -7.62 -2.46 -0.96
N PRO A 29 -8.56 -1.71 -1.57
CA PRO A 29 -8.60 -1.50 -3.01
C PRO A 29 -7.30 -0.92 -3.61
N LEU A 30 -6.63 0.03 -2.94
CA LEU A 30 -5.39 0.63 -3.45
C LEU A 30 -4.14 -0.17 -3.06
N HIS A 31 -4.31 -1.14 -2.17
CA HIS A 31 -3.28 -2.09 -1.72
C HIS A 31 -3.43 -3.46 -2.40
N GLU A 32 -4.28 -3.59 -3.42
CA GLU A 32 -4.38 -4.79 -4.24
C GLU A 32 -3.10 -4.98 -5.08
N PRO A 33 -2.57 -6.21 -5.17
CA PRO A 33 -1.42 -6.53 -6.02
C PRO A 33 -1.60 -6.14 -7.49
N LEU A 34 -2.85 -6.07 -7.97
CA LEU A 34 -3.18 -5.63 -9.33
C LEU A 34 -2.96 -4.12 -9.53
N VAL A 35 -3.15 -3.30 -8.49
CA VAL A 35 -3.04 -1.84 -8.54
C VAL A 35 -1.58 -1.39 -8.36
N MET A 36 -0.79 -2.11 -7.56
CA MET A 36 0.60 -1.74 -7.26
C MET A 36 1.52 -1.48 -8.48
N PRO A 37 1.43 -2.23 -9.60
CA PRO A 37 2.23 -1.94 -10.79
C PRO A 37 2.08 -0.49 -11.27
N LEU A 38 0.93 0.15 -11.06
CA LEU A 38 0.73 1.56 -11.41
C LEU A 38 1.70 2.48 -10.64
N TYR A 39 2.01 2.18 -9.38
CA TYR A 39 2.96 2.96 -8.58
C TYR A 39 4.39 2.86 -9.11
N PHE A 40 4.78 1.69 -9.62
CA PHE A 40 6.05 1.52 -10.32
C PHE A 40 6.10 2.29 -11.64
N LEU A 41 4.98 2.37 -12.38
CA LEU A 41 4.92 3.20 -13.59
C LEU A 41 5.13 4.69 -13.29
N LEU A 42 4.67 5.18 -12.14
CA LEU A 42 4.90 6.57 -11.71
C LEU A 42 6.39 6.90 -11.51
N LEU A 43 7.25 5.90 -11.32
CA LEU A 43 8.71 6.09 -11.19
C LEU A 43 9.38 6.52 -12.50
N ILE A 44 8.78 6.14 -13.64
CA ILE A 44 9.34 6.38 -14.97
C ILE A 44 9.35 7.87 -15.28
N HIS A 45 8.25 8.58 -15.00
CA HIS A 45 8.10 9.98 -15.36
C HIS A 45 8.65 10.92 -14.26
N PRO A 46 9.54 11.88 -14.58
CA PRO A 46 10.26 12.67 -13.57
C PRO A 46 9.36 13.52 -12.69
N LYS A 47 8.20 13.99 -13.20
CA LYS A 47 7.25 14.79 -12.42
C LYS A 47 6.48 13.96 -11.39
N THR A 48 6.22 12.69 -11.65
CA THR A 48 5.47 11.78 -10.76
C THR A 48 6.37 10.94 -9.88
N ARG A 49 7.68 10.88 -10.17
CA ARG A 49 8.64 10.01 -9.50
C ARG A 49 8.61 10.10 -7.98
N ILE A 50 8.51 11.30 -7.42
CA ILE A 50 8.46 11.49 -5.95
C ILE A 50 7.21 10.84 -5.35
N VAL A 51 6.06 10.92 -6.06
CA VAL A 51 4.82 10.26 -5.65
C VAL A 51 4.95 8.75 -5.76
N GLY A 52 5.49 8.26 -6.88
CA GLY A 52 5.74 6.84 -7.09
C GLY A 52 6.67 6.24 -6.02
N ILE A 53 7.76 6.94 -5.67
CA ILE A 53 8.67 6.50 -4.61
C ILE A 53 7.93 6.41 -3.27
N GLY A 54 7.14 7.44 -2.92
CA GLY A 54 6.38 7.44 -1.67
C GLY A 54 5.37 6.28 -1.59
N LEU A 55 4.64 6.02 -2.67
CA LEU A 55 3.68 4.91 -2.74
C LEU A 55 4.37 3.55 -2.70
N VAL A 56 5.47 3.36 -3.43
CA VAL A 56 6.23 2.09 -3.38
C VAL A 56 6.82 1.83 -2.00
N VAL A 57 7.40 2.85 -1.35
CA VAL A 57 7.90 2.73 0.03
C VAL A 57 6.77 2.36 0.97
N HIS A 58 5.61 2.99 0.84
CA HIS A 58 4.43 2.68 1.64
C HIS A 58 4.00 1.20 1.49
N MET A 59 3.83 0.72 0.25
CA MET A 59 3.46 -0.70 -0.01
C MET A 59 4.48 -1.70 0.55
N VAL A 60 5.77 -1.34 0.53
CA VAL A 60 6.83 -2.16 1.13
C VAL A 60 6.70 -2.22 2.64
N LEU A 61 6.42 -1.08 3.30
CA LEU A 61 6.22 -1.04 4.75
C LEU A 61 5.01 -1.86 5.18
N ASP A 62 3.91 -1.78 4.44
CA ASP A 62 2.71 -2.57 4.70
C ASP A 62 2.94 -4.07 4.50
N SER A 63 3.67 -4.46 3.45
CA SER A 63 4.05 -5.86 3.25
C SER A 63 4.98 -6.38 4.36
N MET A 64 5.88 -5.54 4.87
CA MET A 64 6.71 -5.87 6.03
C MET A 64 5.86 -6.02 7.31
N ASP A 65 4.87 -5.16 7.52
CA ASP A 65 3.94 -5.28 8.65
C ASP A 65 3.12 -6.58 8.58
N CYS A 66 2.61 -6.94 7.40
CA CYS A 66 1.99 -8.25 7.17
C CYS A 66 2.92 -9.40 7.55
N GLN A 67 4.20 -9.32 7.18
CA GLN A 67 5.17 -10.36 7.50
C GLN A 67 5.43 -10.46 9.01
N PHE A 68 5.49 -9.33 9.73
CA PHE A 68 5.73 -9.32 11.17
C PHE A 68 4.50 -9.73 12.01
N THR A 69 3.31 -9.33 11.59
CA THR A 69 2.07 -9.57 12.35
C THR A 69 1.42 -10.91 11.99
N ASN A 70 1.45 -11.28 10.70
CA ASN A 70 0.71 -12.43 10.17
C ASN A 70 1.60 -13.54 9.58
N GLY A 71 2.89 -13.28 9.33
CA GLY A 71 3.79 -14.25 8.71
C GLY A 71 3.58 -14.45 7.20
N VAL A 72 2.88 -13.51 6.55
CA VAL A 72 2.61 -13.51 5.10
C VAL A 72 3.03 -12.17 4.50
N TRP A 73 3.38 -12.15 3.21
CA TRP A 73 3.75 -10.90 2.51
C TRP A 73 2.55 -10.19 1.87
N PHE A 74 1.50 -10.94 1.57
CA PHE A 74 0.23 -10.50 0.97
C PHE A 74 -0.84 -11.56 1.22
N LEU A 75 -2.11 -11.17 1.08
CA LEU A 75 -3.28 -12.07 1.12
C LEU A 75 -3.67 -12.62 -0.26
#